data_AF-A0A8U0TJW1-F1
#
_entry.id   AF-A0A8U0TJW1-F1
#
_cell.length_a   1.000
_cell.length_b   1.000
_cell.length_c   1.000
_cell.angle_alpha   90.00
_cell.angle_beta   90.00
_cell.angle_gamma   90.00
#
_symmetry.space_group_name_H-M   'P 1'
#
loop_
_entity.id
_entity.type
_entity.pdbx_description
1 polymer ?
#
loop_
_entity_poly.entity_id
_entity_poly.type
_entity_poly.pdbx_seq_one_letter_code
_entity_poly.pdbx_strand_id
1 'polypeptide(L)'
;MLFSRAETERGLNRKHIIEGLRSSLQRMQLEYVDVVFANRPDSNTPMEEIVRAMTHLINNGMSMYWGTSRWSAMEIMEAYSVARQFNLIPPVCEQAEYHFFQRDKVETQLPELYHKIGVGVVSWSPLACGIITGKYENGIPECSRASMKPYAWLKEKIVSEEGRKQQAKLKELTTISEKLGCTLPQLAIAWCLRNEGVSSVLLGTSNPIQLIENLRAMEVIPKMTAGIATEIDHVLGNQPHRKKDFQQAH
;
A
#
# COMPACT_ATOMS: atom_id res chain seq x y z
N MET A 1 -34.68 -23.39 1.76
CA MET A 1 -34.06 -22.59 0.69
C MET A 1 -32.76 -22.01 1.23
N LEU A 2 -31.65 -22.63 0.86
CA LEU A 2 -30.30 -22.20 1.24
C LEU A 2 -29.95 -21.01 0.34
N PHE A 3 -30.13 -19.79 0.84
CA PHE A 3 -29.50 -18.63 0.22
C PHE A 3 -27.98 -18.85 0.32
N SER A 4 -27.32 -19.02 -0.84
CA SER A 4 -25.89 -18.79 -0.94
C SER A 4 -25.57 -17.43 -0.30
N ARG A 5 -24.41 -17.30 0.37
CA ARG A 5 -23.90 -16.01 0.87
C ARG A 5 -24.16 -14.93 -0.18
N ALA A 6 -25.11 -14.05 0.10
CA ALA A 6 -25.73 -13.24 -0.93
C ALA A 6 -24.69 -12.34 -1.60
N GLU A 7 -24.88 -12.05 -2.89
CA GLU A 7 -24.05 -11.13 -3.68
C GLU A 7 -23.93 -9.73 -3.02
N THR A 8 -24.85 -9.41 -2.10
CA THR A 8 -24.86 -8.21 -1.25
C THR A 8 -23.91 -8.25 -0.04
N GLU A 9 -23.29 -9.39 0.27
CA GLU A 9 -22.32 -9.53 1.37
C GLU A 9 -20.88 -9.12 0.97
N ARG A 10 -20.67 -8.69 -0.27
CA ARG A 10 -19.37 -8.25 -0.82
C ARG A 10 -19.57 -7.13 -1.85
N GLY A 11 -18.50 -6.41 -2.15
CA GLY A 11 -18.48 -5.36 -3.18
C GLY A 11 -18.53 -3.96 -2.58
N LEU A 12 -18.85 -2.97 -3.41
CA LEU A 12 -18.93 -1.55 -3.04
C LEU A 12 -20.31 -0.95 -3.32
N ASN A 13 -21.35 -1.78 -3.46
CA ASN A 13 -22.73 -1.27 -3.47
C ASN A 13 -23.07 -0.57 -2.15
N ARG A 14 -24.03 0.35 -2.21
CA ARG A 14 -24.41 1.21 -1.10
C ARG A 14 -24.81 0.42 0.15
N LYS A 15 -25.53 -0.70 -0.02
CA LYS A 15 -25.95 -1.57 1.08
C LYS A 15 -24.74 -2.11 1.82
N HIS A 16 -23.79 -2.70 1.09
CA HIS A 16 -22.59 -3.29 1.68
C HIS A 16 -21.69 -2.26 2.34
N ILE A 17 -21.51 -1.07 1.73
CA ILE A 17 -20.72 0.01 2.32
C ILE A 17 -21.28 0.44 3.69
N ILE A 18 -22.60 0.66 3.78
CA ILE A 18 -23.25 1.14 5.01
C ILE A 18 -23.28 0.05 6.07
N GLU A 19 -23.74 -1.16 5.72
CA GLU A 19 -23.82 -2.27 6.67
C GLU A 19 -22.42 -2.72 7.12
N GLY A 20 -21.47 -2.77 6.19
CA GLY A 20 -20.08 -3.14 6.43
C GLY A 20 -19.36 -2.19 7.38
N LEU A 21 -19.49 -0.87 7.18
CA LEU A 21 -18.89 0.09 8.11
C LEU A 21 -19.59 0.06 9.47
N ARG A 22 -20.93 0.00 9.52
CA ARG A 22 -21.68 -0.09 10.79
C ARG A 22 -21.25 -1.30 11.63
N SER A 23 -21.16 -2.48 11.01
CA SER A 23 -20.67 -3.67 11.71
C SER A 23 -19.20 -3.56 12.12
N SER A 24 -18.37 -2.84 11.35
CA SER A 24 -16.97 -2.60 11.71
C SER A 24 -16.85 -1.67 12.91
N LEU A 25 -17.57 -0.56 12.93
CA LEU A 25 -17.64 0.38 14.05
C LEU A 25 -18.10 -0.32 15.34
N GLN A 26 -19.13 -1.16 15.26
CA GLN A 26 -19.59 -1.96 16.39
C GLN A 26 -18.50 -2.88 16.95
N ARG A 27 -17.74 -3.57 16.08
CA ARG A 27 -16.64 -4.44 16.52
C ARG A 27 -15.46 -3.65 17.12
N MET A 28 -15.19 -2.46 16.59
CA MET A 28 -14.14 -1.58 17.09
C MET A 28 -14.54 -0.81 18.34
N GLN A 29 -15.83 -0.80 18.69
CA GLN A 29 -16.39 0.01 19.79
C GLN A 29 -16.11 1.51 19.57
N LEU A 30 -16.23 1.96 18.32
CA LEU A 30 -16.04 3.35 17.93
C LEU A 30 -17.33 3.89 17.31
N GLU A 31 -17.55 5.19 17.46
CA GLU A 31 -18.66 5.90 16.79
C GLU A 31 -18.32 6.21 15.33
N TYR A 32 -17.05 6.48 15.04
CA TYR A 32 -16.55 6.79 13.70
C TYR A 32 -15.12 6.27 13.49
N VAL A 33 -14.67 6.27 12.23
CA VAL A 33 -13.25 6.13 11.88
C VAL A 33 -12.75 7.35 11.12
N ASP A 34 -11.50 7.74 11.29
CA ASP A 34 -10.96 8.90 10.58
C ASP A 34 -11.01 8.71 9.05
N VAL A 35 -10.68 7.52 8.56
CA VAL A 35 -10.74 7.21 7.13
C VAL A 35 -11.32 5.82 6.89
N VAL A 36 -12.37 5.73 6.07
CA VAL A 36 -12.88 4.47 5.53
C VAL A 36 -12.32 4.23 4.12
N PHE A 37 -11.87 3.01 3.82
CA PHE A 37 -11.28 2.67 2.53
C PHE A 37 -12.14 1.73 1.69
N ALA A 38 -12.28 2.04 0.40
CA ALA A 38 -12.67 1.06 -0.60
C ALA A 38 -11.51 0.08 -0.84
N ASN A 39 -11.57 -1.11 -0.25
CA ASN A 39 -10.44 -2.05 -0.17
C ASN A 39 -9.91 -2.58 -1.53
N ARG A 40 -10.75 -2.54 -2.56
CA ARG A 40 -10.43 -2.88 -3.97
C ARG A 40 -11.50 -2.28 -4.88
N PRO A 41 -11.24 -2.09 -6.18
CA PRO A 41 -12.28 -1.70 -7.13
C PRO A 41 -13.41 -2.74 -7.17
N ASP A 42 -14.60 -2.28 -7.55
CA ASP A 42 -15.76 -3.13 -7.80
C ASP A 42 -16.35 -2.80 -9.16
N SER A 43 -16.12 -3.68 -10.14
CA SER A 43 -16.63 -3.53 -11.50
C SER A 43 -18.15 -3.69 -11.60
N ASN A 44 -18.81 -4.19 -10.56
CA ASN A 44 -20.24 -4.46 -10.57
C ASN A 44 -21.07 -3.32 -9.98
N THR A 45 -20.43 -2.32 -9.36
CA THR A 45 -21.11 -1.16 -8.78
C THR A 45 -20.72 0.11 -9.52
N PRO A 46 -21.69 0.92 -10.03
CA PRO A 46 -21.37 2.19 -10.67
C PRO A 46 -20.63 3.14 -9.74
N MET A 47 -19.65 3.88 -10.28
CA MET A 47 -18.82 4.82 -9.50
C MET A 47 -19.66 5.84 -8.73
N GLU A 48 -20.73 6.35 -9.34
CA GLU A 48 -21.66 7.28 -8.70
C GLU A 48 -22.26 6.71 -7.41
N GLU A 49 -22.68 5.44 -7.41
CA GLU A 49 -23.24 4.80 -6.22
C GLU A 49 -22.20 4.70 -5.11
N ILE A 50 -20.97 4.30 -5.45
CA ILE A 50 -19.84 4.18 -4.50
C ILE A 50 -19.57 5.54 -3.84
N VAL A 51 -19.39 6.59 -4.65
CA VAL A 51 -19.05 7.94 -4.14
C VAL A 51 -20.20 8.52 -3.31
N ARG A 52 -21.47 8.31 -3.71
CA ARG A 52 -22.63 8.71 -2.91
C ARG A 52 -22.74 7.94 -1.60
N ALA A 53 -22.40 6.65 -1.59
CA ALA A 53 -22.39 5.84 -0.37
C ALA A 53 -21.29 6.32 0.59
N MET A 54 -20.07 6.53 0.11
CA MET A 54 -18.97 7.07 0.92
C MET A 54 -19.28 8.46 1.48
N THR A 55 -19.82 9.35 0.65
CA THR A 55 -20.28 10.69 1.08
C THR A 55 -21.37 10.60 2.14
N HIS A 56 -22.30 9.63 2.02
CA HIS A 56 -23.33 9.40 3.02
C HIS A 56 -22.73 8.98 4.37
N LEU A 57 -21.72 8.09 4.39
CA LEU A 57 -21.04 7.71 5.64
C LEU A 57 -20.45 8.92 6.35
N ILE A 58 -19.81 9.82 5.60
CA ILE A 58 -19.20 11.04 6.15
C ILE A 58 -20.26 11.98 6.70
N ASN A 59 -21.30 12.26 5.91
CA ASN A 59 -22.38 13.17 6.33
C ASN A 59 -23.19 12.63 7.53
N ASN A 60 -23.15 11.32 7.79
CA ASN A 60 -23.79 10.71 8.95
C ASN A 60 -22.82 10.51 10.12
N GLY A 61 -21.62 11.10 10.07
CA GLY A 61 -20.64 11.04 11.14
C GLY A 61 -20.04 9.66 11.38
N MET A 62 -20.18 8.72 10.44
CA MET A 62 -19.61 7.36 10.56
C MET A 62 -18.13 7.32 10.16
N SER A 63 -17.68 8.30 9.38
CA SER A 63 -16.26 8.50 9.06
C SER A 63 -15.94 9.96 8.81
N MET A 64 -14.70 10.40 9.04
CA MET A 64 -14.29 11.78 8.73
C MET A 64 -13.97 11.95 7.24
N TYR A 65 -13.29 10.98 6.64
CA TYR A 65 -12.89 10.99 5.23
C TYR A 65 -13.01 9.59 4.61
N TRP A 66 -12.82 9.49 3.30
CA TRP A 66 -12.70 8.20 2.65
C TRP A 66 -11.52 8.16 1.69
N GLY A 67 -11.04 6.96 1.41
CA GLY A 67 -9.94 6.71 0.49
C GLY A 67 -10.16 5.46 -0.34
N THR A 68 -9.27 5.25 -1.31
CA THR A 68 -9.27 4.09 -2.20
C THR A 68 -8.10 3.16 -1.85
N SER A 69 -8.16 1.90 -2.25
CA SER A 69 -7.06 0.95 -2.09
C SER A 69 -7.02 0.00 -3.27
N ARG A 70 -5.86 -0.11 -3.92
CA ARG A 70 -5.63 -0.92 -5.14
C ARG A 70 -6.37 -0.41 -6.37
N TRP A 71 -6.83 0.84 -6.36
CA TRP A 71 -7.49 1.46 -7.51
C TRP A 71 -6.46 1.97 -8.51
N SER A 72 -6.76 1.90 -9.79
CA SER A 72 -5.95 2.54 -10.83
C SER A 72 -6.06 4.07 -10.74
N ALA A 73 -5.09 4.79 -11.31
CA ALA A 73 -5.17 6.25 -11.37
C ALA A 73 -6.40 6.75 -12.14
N MET A 74 -6.88 5.96 -13.11
CA MET A 74 -8.10 6.23 -13.87
C MET A 74 -9.35 6.16 -12.99
N GLU A 75 -9.51 5.10 -12.21
CA GLU A 75 -10.68 4.92 -11.32
C GLU A 75 -10.69 5.98 -10.20
N ILE A 76 -9.52 6.37 -9.66
CA ILE A 76 -9.43 7.45 -8.68
C ILE A 76 -9.87 8.80 -9.29
N MET A 77 -9.45 9.08 -10.53
CA MET A 77 -9.88 10.28 -11.24
C MET A 77 -11.37 10.25 -11.58
N GLU A 78 -11.93 9.08 -11.90
CA GLU A 78 -13.36 8.89 -12.11
C GLU A 78 -14.16 9.20 -10.84
N ALA A 79 -13.73 8.68 -9.69
CA ALA A 79 -14.34 9.00 -8.39
C ALA A 79 -14.30 10.50 -8.09
N TYR A 80 -13.17 11.16 -8.38
CA TYR A 80 -13.04 12.60 -8.24
C TYR A 80 -13.99 13.35 -9.18
N SER A 81 -14.08 12.93 -10.45
CA SER A 81 -14.97 13.52 -11.46
C SER A 81 -16.43 13.44 -11.03
N VAL A 82 -16.89 12.26 -10.60
CA VAL A 82 -18.22 12.04 -10.03
C VAL A 82 -18.46 12.96 -8.83
N ALA A 83 -17.49 13.06 -7.93
CA ALA A 83 -17.62 13.93 -6.76
C ALA A 83 -17.81 15.40 -7.14
N ARG A 84 -17.04 15.89 -8.12
CA ARG A 84 -17.18 17.27 -8.61
C ARG A 84 -18.49 17.49 -9.36
N GLN A 85 -18.92 16.55 -10.19
CA GLN A 85 -20.15 16.65 -10.97
C GLN A 85 -21.40 16.72 -10.08
N PHE A 86 -21.45 15.95 -9.00
CA PHE A 86 -22.63 15.81 -8.15
C PHE A 86 -22.50 16.49 -6.78
N ASN A 87 -21.48 17.33 -6.59
CA ASN A 87 -21.17 18.00 -5.33
C ASN A 87 -21.09 17.03 -4.13
N LEU A 88 -20.36 15.94 -4.33
CA LEU A 88 -20.08 14.92 -3.32
C LEU A 88 -18.65 15.06 -2.79
N ILE A 89 -18.27 14.22 -1.82
CA ILE A 89 -16.97 14.28 -1.16
C ILE A 89 -15.98 13.38 -1.93
N PRO A 90 -14.86 13.90 -2.48
CA PRO A 90 -13.86 13.09 -3.17
C PRO A 90 -12.99 12.26 -2.19
N PRO A 91 -12.30 11.22 -2.67
CA PRO A 91 -11.37 10.47 -1.83
C PRO A 91 -10.14 11.32 -1.50
N VAL A 92 -9.58 11.18 -0.30
CA VAL A 92 -8.43 11.99 0.17
C VAL A 92 -7.09 11.27 0.02
N CYS A 93 -7.09 9.93 -0.07
CA CYS A 93 -5.87 9.15 -0.17
C CYS A 93 -6.08 7.82 -0.90
N GLU A 94 -4.98 7.30 -1.45
CA GLU A 94 -4.89 5.95 -2.00
C GLU A 94 -3.96 5.09 -1.13
N GLN A 95 -4.44 3.90 -0.78
CA GLN A 95 -3.64 2.85 -0.16
C GLN A 95 -2.99 1.94 -1.21
N ALA A 96 -1.68 2.13 -1.45
CA ALA A 96 -0.95 1.43 -2.50
C ALA A 96 0.21 0.56 -1.96
N GLU A 97 0.45 -0.58 -2.60
CA GLU A 97 1.64 -1.40 -2.29
C GLU A 97 2.89 -0.63 -2.70
N TYR A 98 3.84 -0.47 -1.78
CA TYR A 98 5.12 0.17 -2.08
C TYR A 98 6.25 -0.47 -1.29
N HIS A 99 7.24 -0.95 -2.02
CA HIS A 99 8.47 -1.52 -1.47
C HIS A 99 9.50 -1.67 -2.60
N PHE A 100 10.71 -2.14 -2.29
CA PHE A 100 11.79 -2.33 -3.27
C PHE A 100 11.37 -3.00 -4.58
N PHE A 101 10.56 -4.06 -4.50
CA PHE A 101 10.11 -4.83 -5.67
C PHE A 101 8.75 -4.40 -6.25
N GLN A 102 8.12 -3.34 -5.75
CA GLN A 102 6.83 -2.83 -6.23
C GLN A 102 6.82 -1.30 -6.13
N ARG A 103 7.09 -0.64 -7.26
CA ARG A 103 7.45 0.79 -7.30
C ARG A 103 6.56 1.63 -8.20
N ASP A 104 6.23 1.08 -9.38
CA ASP A 104 5.66 1.82 -10.50
C ASP A 104 4.52 2.75 -10.10
N LYS A 105 3.41 2.21 -9.59
CA LYS A 105 2.23 3.00 -9.24
C LYS A 105 2.55 4.20 -8.33
N VAL A 106 3.32 4.00 -7.27
CA VAL A 106 3.62 5.05 -6.28
C VAL A 106 4.65 6.06 -6.79
N GLU A 107 5.59 5.64 -7.65
CA GLU A 107 6.64 6.52 -8.16
C GLU A 107 6.29 7.24 -9.47
N THR A 108 5.34 6.72 -10.25
CA THR A 108 4.97 7.26 -11.58
C THR A 108 3.53 7.76 -11.67
N GLN A 109 2.56 7.10 -11.06
CA GLN A 109 1.12 7.43 -11.24
C GLN A 109 0.58 8.34 -10.14
N LEU A 110 0.83 7.99 -8.87
CA LEU A 110 0.28 8.72 -7.72
C LEU A 110 0.80 10.17 -7.56
N PRO A 111 2.06 10.51 -7.90
CA PRO A 111 2.51 11.90 -7.84
C PRO A 111 1.68 12.83 -8.73
N GLU A 112 1.24 12.35 -9.90
CA GLU A 112 0.36 13.14 -10.77
C GLU A 112 -1.02 13.37 -10.14
N LEU A 113 -1.58 12.38 -9.45
CA LEU A 113 -2.85 12.52 -8.73
C LEU A 113 -2.73 13.50 -7.55
N TYR A 114 -1.64 13.42 -6.79
CA TYR A 114 -1.35 14.36 -5.72
C TYR A 114 -1.35 15.80 -6.24
N HIS A 115 -0.61 16.08 -7.32
CA HIS A 115 -0.54 17.43 -7.89
C HIS A 115 -1.85 17.91 -8.54
N LYS A 116 -2.65 17.01 -9.13
CA LYS A 116 -3.89 17.38 -9.84
C LYS A 116 -5.09 17.53 -8.92
N ILE A 117 -5.24 16.63 -7.95
CA ILE A 117 -6.46 16.49 -7.15
C ILE A 117 -6.22 16.40 -5.64
N GLY A 118 -4.97 16.46 -5.18
CA GLY A 118 -4.62 16.48 -3.76
C GLY A 118 -4.71 15.12 -3.05
N VAL A 119 -4.76 14.02 -3.79
CA VAL A 119 -4.81 12.66 -3.21
C VAL A 119 -3.45 12.28 -2.64
N GLY A 120 -3.39 12.02 -1.32
CA GLY A 120 -2.19 11.53 -0.64
C GLY A 120 -1.97 10.02 -0.81
N VAL A 121 -0.81 9.53 -0.39
CA VAL A 121 -0.47 8.09 -0.47
C VAL A 121 -0.21 7.53 0.91
N VAL A 122 -0.92 6.48 1.27
CA VAL A 122 -0.64 5.66 2.45
C VAL A 122 -0.15 4.30 1.95
N SER A 123 1.15 4.02 2.01
CA SER A 123 1.66 2.78 1.43
C SER A 123 1.51 1.58 2.37
N TRP A 124 1.48 0.38 1.80
CA TRP A 124 1.39 -0.87 2.55
C TRP A 124 2.38 -1.93 2.06
N SER A 125 2.60 -2.95 2.91
CA SER A 125 3.60 -4.02 2.72
C SER A 125 5.02 -3.51 2.42
N PRO A 126 5.59 -2.57 3.20
CA PRO A 126 6.95 -2.06 2.95
C PRO A 126 8.04 -3.14 2.97
N LEU A 127 7.76 -4.27 3.64
CA LEU A 127 8.66 -5.42 3.72
C LEU A 127 8.22 -6.59 2.84
N ALA A 128 7.28 -6.38 1.89
CA ALA A 128 6.72 -7.39 1.00
C ALA A 128 6.30 -8.67 1.73
N CYS A 129 5.40 -8.54 2.73
CA CYS A 129 4.99 -9.65 3.60
C CYS A 129 6.14 -10.33 4.40
N GLY A 130 7.26 -9.63 4.58
CA GLY A 130 8.45 -10.12 5.27
C GLY A 130 9.54 -10.65 4.34
N ILE A 131 9.32 -10.68 3.02
CA ILE A 131 10.33 -11.09 2.03
C ILE A 131 11.61 -10.28 2.19
N ILE A 132 11.48 -8.96 2.36
CA ILE A 132 12.60 -8.02 2.43
C ILE A 132 13.41 -8.15 3.73
N THR A 133 12.93 -8.91 4.72
CA THR A 133 13.70 -9.13 5.96
C THR A 133 14.88 -10.10 5.79
N GLY A 134 15.03 -10.74 4.62
CA GLY A 134 16.08 -11.74 4.36
C GLY A 134 15.81 -13.12 4.99
N LYS A 135 14.80 -13.25 5.86
CA LYS A 135 14.51 -14.51 6.58
C LYS A 135 14.17 -15.73 5.72
N TYR A 136 14.00 -15.54 4.42
CA TYR A 136 13.65 -16.60 3.47
C TYR A 136 14.82 -17.08 2.62
N GLU A 137 16.04 -16.58 2.86
CA GLU A 137 17.24 -16.97 2.12
C GLU A 137 17.47 -18.49 2.13
N ASN A 138 17.23 -19.13 3.29
CA ASN A 138 17.46 -20.55 3.51
C ASN A 138 16.16 -21.38 3.57
N GLY A 139 15.10 -20.93 2.90
CA GLY A 139 13.80 -21.62 2.86
C GLY A 139 12.71 -20.93 3.68
N ILE A 140 11.63 -21.65 4.02
CA ILE A 140 10.46 -21.09 4.71
C ILE A 140 10.53 -21.40 6.21
N PRO A 141 10.74 -20.41 7.10
CA PRO A 141 10.72 -20.65 8.54
C PRO A 141 9.31 -21.05 9.02
N GLU A 142 9.24 -21.96 9.99
CA GLU A 142 7.97 -22.54 10.49
C GLU A 142 7.01 -21.51 11.09
N CYS A 143 7.51 -20.49 11.78
CA CYS A 143 6.68 -19.42 12.38
C CYS A 143 6.51 -18.20 11.47
N SER A 144 6.84 -18.31 10.17
CA SER A 144 6.75 -17.20 9.23
C SER A 144 5.34 -17.04 8.63
N ARG A 145 5.03 -15.86 8.07
CA ARG A 145 3.74 -15.65 7.38
C ARG A 145 3.52 -16.65 6.23
N ALA A 146 4.59 -17.04 5.54
CA ALA A 146 4.55 -17.96 4.40
C ALA A 146 4.31 -19.43 4.77
N SER A 147 4.42 -19.81 6.05
CA SER A 147 4.07 -21.17 6.49
C SER A 147 2.57 -21.34 6.78
N MET A 148 1.85 -20.24 6.96
CA MET A 148 0.43 -20.25 7.31
C MET A 148 -0.44 -20.64 6.10
N LYS A 149 -1.42 -21.54 6.31
CA LYS A 149 -2.30 -22.06 5.23
C LYS A 149 -2.94 -20.97 4.33
N PRO A 150 -3.46 -19.84 4.85
CA PRO A 150 -4.05 -18.80 4.00
C PRO A 150 -3.05 -18.08 3.08
N TYR A 151 -1.75 -18.30 3.26
CA TYR A 151 -0.66 -17.62 2.56
C TYR A 151 0.16 -18.56 1.67
N ALA A 152 -0.43 -19.66 1.18
CA ALA A 152 0.22 -20.58 0.23
C ALA A 152 0.79 -19.84 -1.00
N TRP A 153 0.05 -18.85 -1.52
CA TRP A 153 0.50 -17.97 -2.61
C TRP A 153 1.81 -17.23 -2.30
N LEU A 154 2.06 -16.88 -1.03
CA LEU A 154 3.29 -16.20 -0.62
C LEU A 154 4.47 -17.17 -0.65
N LYS A 155 4.25 -18.42 -0.22
CA LYS A 155 5.25 -19.48 -0.32
C LYS A 155 5.64 -19.72 -1.78
N GLU A 156 4.66 -19.85 -2.66
CA GLU A 156 4.88 -20.00 -4.11
C GLU A 156 5.66 -18.82 -4.69
N LYS A 157 5.30 -17.58 -4.33
CA LYS A 157 6.03 -16.38 -4.72
C LYS A 157 7.50 -16.43 -4.28
N ILE A 158 7.77 -16.83 -3.03
CA ILE A 158 9.13 -16.90 -2.47
C ILE A 158 9.99 -17.95 -3.19
N VAL A 159 9.45 -19.15 -3.45
CA VAL A 159 10.22 -20.25 -4.06
C VAL A 159 10.33 -20.15 -5.58
N SER A 160 9.57 -19.25 -6.21
CA SER A 160 9.63 -18.97 -7.64
C SER A 160 11.01 -18.46 -8.07
N GLU A 161 11.29 -18.54 -9.38
CA GLU A 161 12.53 -17.99 -9.94
C GLU A 161 12.69 -16.49 -9.63
N GLU A 162 11.61 -15.72 -9.76
CA GLU A 162 11.60 -14.30 -9.45
C GLU A 162 11.82 -14.04 -7.96
N GLY A 163 11.20 -14.84 -7.08
CA GLY A 163 11.45 -14.78 -5.63
C GLY A 163 12.91 -15.02 -5.28
N ARG A 164 13.58 -15.99 -5.93
CA ARG A 164 15.02 -16.25 -5.74
C ARG A 164 15.89 -15.10 -6.25
N LYS A 165 15.55 -14.49 -7.39
CA LYS A 165 16.23 -13.27 -7.89
C LYS A 165 16.10 -12.12 -6.90
N GLN A 166 14.94 -11.96 -6.27
CA GLN A 166 14.74 -10.96 -5.22
C GLN A 166 15.61 -11.25 -4.00
N GLN A 167 15.71 -12.51 -3.54
CA GLN A 167 16.61 -12.87 -2.42
C GLN A 167 18.08 -12.55 -2.73
N ALA A 168 18.55 -12.79 -3.95
CA ALA A 168 19.91 -12.42 -4.35
C ALA A 168 20.16 -10.91 -4.22
N LYS A 169 19.22 -10.08 -4.71
CA LYS A 169 19.28 -8.62 -4.55
C LYS A 169 19.25 -8.18 -3.08
N LEU A 170 18.46 -8.85 -2.24
CA LEU A 170 18.43 -8.55 -0.81
C LEU A 170 19.79 -8.76 -0.15
N LYS A 171 20.59 -9.74 -0.58
CA LYS A 171 21.95 -9.94 -0.07
C LYS A 171 22.87 -8.76 -0.37
N GLU A 172 22.79 -8.20 -1.57
CA GLU A 172 23.53 -6.99 -1.94
C GLU A 172 23.05 -5.75 -1.15
N LEU A 173 21.73 -5.63 -0.96
CA LEU A 173 21.15 -4.56 -0.13
C LEU A 173 21.52 -4.68 1.35
N THR A 174 21.74 -5.90 1.86
CA THR A 174 22.24 -6.11 3.21
C THR A 174 23.59 -5.41 3.41
N THR A 175 24.51 -5.50 2.44
CA THR A 175 25.80 -4.79 2.49
C THR A 175 25.61 -3.27 2.60
N ILE A 176 24.61 -2.70 1.93
CA ILE A 176 24.28 -1.27 2.08
C ILE A 176 23.76 -0.98 3.49
N SER A 177 22.86 -1.82 4.01
CA SER A 177 22.31 -1.63 5.36
C SER A 177 23.40 -1.69 6.45
N GLU A 178 24.37 -2.60 6.31
CA GLU A 178 25.54 -2.73 7.19
C GLU A 178 26.42 -1.48 7.16
N LYS A 179 26.73 -0.93 5.97
CA LYS A 179 27.48 0.34 5.84
C LYS A 179 26.79 1.50 6.57
N LEU A 180 25.46 1.51 6.61
CA LEU A 180 24.66 2.54 7.28
C LEU A 180 24.40 2.27 8.77
N GLY A 181 24.85 1.10 9.26
CA GLY A 181 24.65 0.65 10.63
C GLY A 181 23.17 0.42 10.97
N CYS A 182 22.40 -0.14 10.04
CA CYS A 182 20.98 -0.43 10.21
C CYS A 182 20.62 -1.84 9.71
N THR A 183 19.43 -2.33 10.05
CA THR A 183 18.93 -3.59 9.52
C THR A 183 18.31 -3.41 8.14
N LEU A 184 18.25 -4.48 7.33
CA LEU A 184 17.60 -4.43 6.03
C LEU A 184 16.11 -4.00 6.08
N PRO A 185 15.31 -4.43 7.09
CA PRO A 185 13.97 -3.88 7.31
C PRO A 185 13.94 -2.36 7.53
N GLN A 186 14.88 -1.84 8.35
CA GLN A 186 14.99 -0.41 8.60
C GLN A 186 15.34 0.36 7.32
N LEU A 187 16.30 -0.16 6.54
CA LEU A 187 16.66 0.40 5.25
C LEU A 187 15.46 0.48 4.30
N ALA A 188 14.69 -0.61 4.19
CA ALA A 188 13.54 -0.70 3.30
C ALA A 188 12.40 0.27 3.67
N ILE A 189 12.10 0.40 4.96
CA ILE A 189 11.07 1.31 5.45
C ILE A 189 11.53 2.77 5.25
N ALA A 190 12.78 3.09 5.60
CA ALA A 190 13.34 4.43 5.37
C ALA A 190 13.36 4.79 3.89
N TRP A 191 13.68 3.82 3.02
CA TRP A 191 13.63 3.99 1.57
C TRP A 191 12.21 4.29 1.09
N CYS A 192 11.17 3.65 1.64
CA CYS A 192 9.78 3.96 1.30
C CYS A 192 9.40 5.40 1.71
N LEU A 193 9.85 5.83 2.90
CA LEU A 193 9.59 7.17 3.44
C LEU A 193 10.39 8.28 2.77
N ARG A 194 11.43 7.96 1.98
CA ARG A 194 12.20 8.97 1.22
C ARG A 194 11.37 9.67 0.14
N ASN A 195 10.30 9.03 -0.32
CA ASN A 195 9.43 9.58 -1.34
C ASN A 195 8.46 10.58 -0.69
N GLU A 196 8.63 11.88 -0.96
CA GLU A 196 7.79 12.94 -0.40
C GLU A 196 6.29 12.78 -0.74
N GLY A 197 5.95 12.04 -1.80
CA GLY A 197 4.57 11.72 -2.14
C GLY A 197 3.92 10.68 -1.21
N VAL A 198 4.73 9.94 -0.43
CA VAL A 198 4.25 8.96 0.55
C VAL A 198 4.01 9.66 1.89
N SER A 199 2.74 9.84 2.24
CA SER A 199 2.33 10.50 3.48
C SER A 199 2.55 9.62 4.72
N SER A 200 2.42 8.30 4.57
CA SER A 200 2.65 7.33 5.64
C SER A 200 2.92 5.93 5.08
N VAL A 201 3.61 5.11 5.86
CA VAL A 201 3.93 3.71 5.55
C VAL A 201 3.29 2.82 6.63
N LEU A 202 2.35 1.95 6.24
CA LEU A 202 1.70 1.02 7.16
C LEU A 202 2.63 -0.16 7.49
N LEU A 203 3.06 -0.22 8.75
CA LEU A 203 3.89 -1.29 9.27
C LEU A 203 3.05 -2.51 9.66
N GLY A 204 3.52 -3.71 9.30
CA GLY A 204 2.91 -4.97 9.72
C GLY A 204 3.93 -5.81 10.48
N THR A 205 3.62 -6.14 11.73
CA THR A 205 4.52 -6.89 12.63
C THR A 205 3.78 -8.00 13.35
N SER A 206 4.45 -9.12 13.61
CA SER A 206 3.86 -10.24 14.37
C SER A 206 4.32 -10.27 15.83
N ASN A 207 5.29 -9.43 16.21
CA ASN A 207 5.74 -9.31 17.59
C ASN A 207 6.24 -7.86 17.88
N PRO A 208 6.33 -7.46 19.16
CA PRO A 208 6.77 -6.12 19.55
C PRO A 208 8.22 -5.80 19.17
N ILE A 209 9.11 -6.80 19.14
CA ILE A 209 10.54 -6.61 18.79
C ILE A 209 10.67 -6.10 17.35
N GLN A 210 9.93 -6.71 16.41
CA GLN A 210 9.87 -6.26 15.02
C GLN A 210 9.32 -4.84 14.90
N LEU A 211 8.35 -4.46 15.74
CA LEU A 211 7.80 -3.10 15.73
C LEU A 211 8.85 -2.09 16.17
N ILE A 212 9.53 -2.35 17.29
CA ILE A 212 10.61 -1.49 17.79
C ILE A 212 11.75 -1.39 16.77
N GLU A 213 12.13 -2.52 16.15
CA GLU A 213 13.13 -2.54 15.08
C GLU A 213 12.70 -1.67 13.89
N ASN A 214 11.46 -1.83 13.42
CA ASN A 214 10.94 -1.11 12.26
C ASN A 214 10.81 0.40 12.53
N LEU A 215 10.45 0.81 13.76
CA LEU A 215 10.35 2.23 14.13
C LEU A 215 11.71 2.94 14.07
N ARG A 216 12.81 2.23 14.31
CA ARG A 216 14.18 2.78 14.16
C ARG A 216 14.56 3.07 12.71
N ALA A 217 13.73 2.72 11.72
CA ALA A 217 13.89 3.21 10.35
C ALA A 217 13.94 4.75 10.28
N MET A 218 13.30 5.45 11.22
CA MET A 218 13.36 6.91 11.33
C MET A 218 14.79 7.45 11.51
N GLU A 219 15.68 6.68 12.16
CA GLU A 219 17.10 7.04 12.34
C GLU A 219 17.92 6.84 11.06
N VAL A 220 17.38 6.11 10.09
CA VAL A 220 18.01 5.82 8.79
C VAL A 220 17.63 6.86 7.73
N ILE A 221 16.46 7.50 7.86
CA ILE A 221 15.98 8.51 6.89
C ILE A 221 17.02 9.62 6.64
N PRO A 222 17.66 10.24 7.65
CA PRO A 222 18.67 11.28 7.40
C PRO A 222 19.93 10.75 6.71
N LYS A 223 20.20 9.44 6.78
CA LYS A 223 21.34 8.78 6.13
C LYS A 223 21.04 8.39 4.68
N MET A 224 19.78 8.45 4.25
CA MET A 224 19.33 8.10 2.89
C MET A 224 19.68 9.22 1.90
N THR A 225 20.97 9.40 1.64
CA THR A 225 21.47 10.39 0.67
C THR A 225 21.13 9.99 -0.77
N ALA A 226 21.23 10.93 -1.71
CA ALA A 226 21.06 10.64 -3.14
C ALA A 226 22.00 9.52 -3.62
N GLY A 227 23.25 9.49 -3.14
CA GLY A 227 24.21 8.44 -3.49
C GLY A 227 23.76 7.04 -3.03
N ILE A 228 23.24 6.92 -1.80
CA ILE A 228 22.68 5.66 -1.29
C ILE A 228 21.44 5.26 -2.08
N ALA A 229 20.55 6.21 -2.38
CA ALA A 229 19.37 5.94 -3.18
C ALA A 229 19.73 5.40 -4.58
N THR A 230 20.75 5.98 -5.23
CA THR A 230 21.28 5.51 -6.51
C THR A 230 21.93 4.12 -6.40
N GLU A 231 22.69 3.84 -5.33
CA GLU A 231 23.25 2.49 -5.09
C GLU A 231 22.14 1.44 -4.95
N ILE A 232 21.08 1.76 -4.20
CA ILE A 232 19.89 0.91 -4.08
C ILE A 232 19.19 0.72 -5.43
N ASP A 233 19.00 1.80 -6.20
CA ASP A 233 18.36 1.74 -7.52
C ASP A 233 19.16 0.86 -8.50
N HIS A 234 20.48 0.93 -8.46
CA HIS A 234 21.37 0.07 -9.26
C HIS A 234 21.19 -1.41 -8.90
N VAL A 235 21.21 -1.77 -7.62
CA VAL A 235 21.00 -3.16 -7.16
C VAL A 235 19.61 -3.66 -7.54
N LEU A 236 18.59 -2.83 -7.38
CA LEU A 236 17.22 -3.20 -7.68
C LEU A 236 16.96 -3.31 -9.19
N GLY A 237 17.60 -2.49 -10.01
CA GLY A 237 17.49 -2.52 -11.47
C GLY A 237 16.05 -2.39 -11.98
N ASN A 238 15.19 -1.71 -11.22
CA ASN A 238 13.74 -1.63 -11.49
C ASN A 238 13.19 -0.21 -11.28
N GLN A 239 14.05 0.80 -11.38
CA GLN A 239 13.63 2.19 -11.30
C GLN A 239 12.61 2.47 -12.42
N PRO A 240 11.38 2.88 -12.07
CA PRO A 240 10.35 3.08 -13.09
C PRO A 240 10.61 4.36 -13.87
N HIS A 241 10.39 4.32 -15.18
CA HIS A 241 10.57 5.48 -16.07
C HIS A 241 9.45 6.50 -15.86
N ARG A 242 9.79 7.78 -15.67
CA ARG A 242 8.79 8.86 -15.64
C ARG A 242 8.54 9.35 -17.06
N LYS A 243 7.28 9.60 -17.43
CA LYS A 243 6.92 10.11 -18.76
C LYS A 243 7.65 11.42 -19.14
N LYS A 244 8.10 12.22 -18.16
CA LYS A 244 8.89 13.44 -18.41
C LYS A 244 10.27 13.18 -19.03
N ASP A 245 10.83 11.98 -18.88
CA ASP A 245 12.16 11.64 -19.40
C ASP A 245 12.16 11.48 -20.93
N PHE A 246 10.99 11.33 -21.56
CA PHE A 246 10.85 11.29 -23.02
C PHE A 246 10.93 12.68 -23.69
N GLN A 247 10.70 13.77 -22.97
CA GLN A 247 10.72 15.12 -23.54
C GLN A 247 12.12 15.78 -23.55
N GLN A 248 13.12 15.14 -22.94
CA GLN A 248 14.51 15.60 -22.99
C GLN A 248 15.41 14.75 -23.90
N ALA A 249 14.85 13.72 -24.54
CA ALA A 249 15.56 12.81 -25.44
C ALA A 249 15.31 13.10 -26.94
N HIS A 250 14.71 14.24 -27.27
CA HIS A 250 14.49 14.72 -28.65
C HIS A 250 14.94 16.17 -28.82
#